data_AF-A0A5E6TQR2-F1
#
_entry.id   AF-A0A5E6TQR2-F1
#
_cell.length_a   1.000
_cell.length_b   1.000
_cell.length_c   1.000
_cell.angle_alpha   90.00
_cell.angle_beta   90.00
_cell.angle_gamma   90.00
#
_symmetry.space_group_name_H-M   'P 1'
#
loop_
_entity.id
_entity.type
_entity.pdbx_description
1 polymer ?
#
loop_
_entity_poly.entity_id
_entity_poly.type
_entity_poly.pdbx_seq_one_letter_code
_entity_poly.pdbx_strand_id
1 'polypeptide(L)'
;MITAAAMPSRVVGRILPIDTPDKESRVYRKPLGVVGVISPWNWPMHLSNRSIAPALALGNAVVVKPADDTPVTGGLLLAKIYEEAGFPPGVLNVVVGDVADLGDAFTLHPIPKFIFFTGSTRVGRHIGRVGSHRPDAQASRVGVGWECSVCGA
;
A
#
# COMPACT_ATOMS: atom_id res chain seq x y z
N MET A 1 -6.90 -1.76 13.28
CA MET A 1 -7.76 -1.82 12.07
C MET A 1 -9.00 -0.93 12.19
N ILE A 2 -9.66 -0.83 13.34
CA ILE A 2 -10.83 0.05 13.57
C ILE A 2 -10.59 1.51 13.12
N THR A 3 -9.38 2.04 13.32
CA THR A 3 -9.02 3.40 12.88
C THR A 3 -9.25 3.63 11.38
N ALA A 4 -9.08 2.60 10.53
CA ALA A 4 -9.29 2.72 9.08
C ALA A 4 -10.74 3.06 8.73
N ALA A 5 -11.72 2.49 9.44
CA ALA A 5 -13.13 2.80 9.24
C ALA A 5 -13.49 4.27 9.53
N ALA A 6 -12.72 4.93 10.40
CA ALA A 6 -12.89 6.34 10.72
C ALA A 6 -12.04 7.27 9.83
N MET A 7 -11.23 6.75 8.91
CA MET A 7 -10.41 7.59 8.03
C MET A 7 -11.22 8.42 7.02
N PRO A 8 -12.30 7.91 6.39
CA PRO A 8 -13.07 8.70 5.42
C PRO A 8 -13.58 10.02 6.00
N SER A 9 -14.05 10.02 7.24
CA SER A 9 -14.56 11.22 7.92
C SER A 9 -13.47 12.21 8.34
N ARG A 10 -12.19 11.81 8.29
CA ARG A 10 -11.04 12.67 8.62
C ARG A 10 -10.43 13.35 7.39
N VAL A 11 -10.90 13.02 6.18
CA VAL A 11 -10.42 13.61 4.93
C VAL A 11 -11.12 14.95 4.69
N VAL A 12 -10.60 16.01 5.33
CA VAL A 12 -11.14 17.37 5.18
C VAL A 12 -10.35 18.18 4.15
N GLY A 13 -11.07 18.94 3.32
CA GLY A 13 -10.47 20.01 2.50
C GLY A 13 -10.13 21.23 3.35
N ARG A 14 -9.29 22.13 2.83
CA ARG A 14 -8.98 23.40 3.49
C ARG A 14 -9.00 24.54 2.48
N ILE A 15 -9.54 25.68 2.89
CA ILE A 15 -9.41 26.95 2.16
C ILE A 15 -8.20 27.66 2.75
N LEU A 16 -7.24 28.01 1.90
CA LEU A 16 -6.01 28.69 2.32
C LEU A 16 -6.17 30.21 2.13
N PRO A 17 -5.64 31.02 3.07
CA PRO A 17 -5.61 32.46 2.89
C PRO A 17 -4.70 32.82 1.71
N ILE A 18 -5.14 33.77 0.87
CA ILE A 18 -4.33 34.30 -0.22
C ILE A 18 -4.47 35.82 -0.30
N ASP A 19 -3.43 36.46 -0.82
CA ASP A 19 -3.36 37.92 -0.98
C ASP A 19 -3.82 38.41 -2.37
N THR A 20 -4.30 37.51 -3.24
CA THR A 20 -4.76 37.88 -4.58
C THR A 20 -6.27 38.18 -4.56
N PRO A 21 -6.70 39.41 -4.91
CA PRO A 21 -8.11 39.76 -5.00
C PRO A 21 -8.87 38.82 -5.94
N ASP A 22 -10.15 38.58 -5.62
CA ASP A 22 -11.10 37.78 -6.42
C ASP A 22 -10.69 36.34 -6.72
N LYS A 23 -9.78 35.77 -5.92
CA LYS A 23 -9.35 34.37 -6.04
C LYS A 23 -9.50 33.62 -4.73
N GLU A 24 -9.71 32.31 -4.83
CA GLU A 24 -9.81 31.41 -3.68
C GLU A 24 -8.85 30.23 -3.87
N SER A 25 -8.09 29.89 -2.82
CA SER A 25 -7.21 28.73 -2.82
C SER A 25 -7.85 27.59 -2.02
N ARG A 26 -8.15 26.49 -2.70
CA ARG A 26 -8.78 25.31 -2.11
C ARG A 26 -7.87 24.09 -2.23
N VAL A 27 -7.64 23.41 -1.12
CA VAL A 27 -6.87 22.17 -1.05
C VAL A 27 -7.81 21.01 -0.80
N TYR A 28 -7.84 20.07 -1.73
CA TYR A 28 -8.59 18.83 -1.65
C TYR A 28 -7.65 17.64 -1.54
N ARG A 29 -8.07 16.61 -0.82
CA ARG A 29 -7.39 15.31 -0.79
C ARG A 29 -8.16 14.36 -1.70
N LYS A 30 -7.45 13.73 -2.63
CA LYS A 30 -7.99 12.74 -3.56
C LYS A 30 -7.27 11.41 -3.36
N PRO A 31 -7.93 10.27 -3.64
CA PRO A 31 -7.25 8.98 -3.68
C PRO A 31 -6.14 8.99 -4.72
N LEU A 32 -5.09 8.20 -4.47
CA LEU A 32 -3.96 8.03 -5.38
C LEU A 32 -4.37 7.20 -6.62
N GLY A 33 -5.37 6.33 -6.46
CA GLY A 33 -5.83 5.40 -7.49
C GLY A 33 -5.49 3.98 -7.07
N VAL A 34 -4.44 3.39 -7.64
CA VAL A 34 -4.00 2.03 -7.31
C VAL A 34 -2.78 2.05 -6.40
N VAL A 35 -2.83 1.24 -5.35
CA VAL A 35 -1.75 1.03 -4.38
C VAL A 35 -1.23 -0.40 -4.48
N GLY A 36 0.07 -0.56 -4.68
CA GLY A 36 0.75 -1.86 -4.58
C GLY A 36 1.18 -2.12 -3.15
N VAL A 37 0.92 -3.32 -2.63
CA VAL A 37 1.31 -3.76 -1.28
C VAL A 37 2.18 -5.00 -1.40
N ILE A 38 3.38 -4.96 -0.81
CA ILE A 38 4.26 -6.13 -0.66
C ILE A 38 4.34 -6.44 0.83
N SER A 39 3.81 -7.60 1.22
CA SER A 39 3.68 -7.97 2.63
C SER A 39 4.65 -9.08 3.07
N PRO A 40 5.02 -9.13 4.36
CA PRO A 40 6.02 -10.05 4.87
C PRO A 40 5.39 -11.34 5.39
N TRP A 41 6.23 -12.35 5.67
CA TRP A 41 5.81 -13.67 6.12
C TRP A 41 5.53 -13.79 7.62
N ASN A 42 6.07 -12.89 8.45
CA ASN A 42 6.08 -13.06 9.91
C ASN A 42 4.74 -12.77 10.60
N TRP A 43 4.02 -11.74 10.14
CA TRP A 43 2.67 -11.40 10.61
C TRP A 43 1.79 -11.09 9.41
N PRO A 44 1.56 -12.09 8.53
CA PRO A 44 1.18 -11.86 7.15
C PRO A 44 -0.21 -11.23 7.04
N MET A 45 -1.20 -11.75 7.75
CA MET A 45 -2.55 -11.17 7.74
C MET A 45 -2.58 -9.76 8.32
N HIS A 46 -1.93 -9.55 9.48
CA HIS A 46 -2.00 -8.28 10.20
C HIS A 46 -1.25 -7.17 9.46
N LEU A 47 -0.03 -7.44 8.97
CA LEU A 47 0.80 -6.44 8.29
C LEU A 47 0.27 -6.11 6.89
N SER A 48 -0.31 -7.09 6.19
CA SER A 48 -1.01 -6.82 4.93
C SER A 48 -2.23 -5.94 5.17
N ASN A 49 -3.09 -6.31 6.12
CA ASN A 49 -4.33 -5.58 6.34
C ASN A 49 -4.13 -4.19 6.96
N ARG A 50 -3.02 -3.97 7.67
CA ARG A 50 -2.61 -2.63 8.14
C ARG A 50 -2.50 -1.62 7.01
N SER A 51 -2.21 -2.07 5.79
CA SER A 51 -2.03 -1.21 4.60
C SER A 51 -3.21 -1.30 3.64
N ILE A 52 -3.80 -2.48 3.48
CA ILE A 52 -4.98 -2.70 2.63
C ILE A 52 -6.18 -1.90 3.17
N ALA A 53 -6.51 -2.06 4.45
CA ALA A 53 -7.69 -1.41 5.05
C ALA A 53 -7.72 0.12 4.90
N PRO A 54 -6.65 0.89 5.23
CA PRO A 54 -6.66 2.34 5.04
C PRO A 54 -6.66 2.76 3.56
N ALA A 55 -5.98 2.01 2.68
CA ALA A 55 -5.98 2.31 1.25
C ALA A 55 -7.40 2.18 0.66
N LEU A 56 -8.09 1.09 0.98
CA LEU A 56 -9.48 0.84 0.60
C LEU A 56 -10.44 1.87 1.21
N ALA A 57 -10.29 2.18 2.51
CA ALA A 57 -11.14 3.15 3.19
C ALA A 57 -11.05 4.56 2.54
N LEU A 58 -9.87 4.94 2.07
CA LEU A 58 -9.65 6.21 1.37
C LEU A 58 -10.05 6.19 -0.11
N GLY A 59 -10.65 5.10 -0.59
CA GLY A 59 -11.15 4.99 -1.97
C GLY A 59 -10.09 4.59 -3.00
N ASN A 60 -9.00 3.95 -2.59
CA ASN A 60 -8.01 3.38 -3.52
C ASN A 60 -8.34 1.93 -3.84
N ALA A 61 -7.92 1.46 -5.01
CA ALA A 61 -7.81 0.04 -5.29
C ALA A 61 -6.44 -0.47 -4.82
N VAL A 62 -6.36 -1.77 -4.49
CA VAL A 62 -5.16 -2.38 -3.95
C VAL A 62 -4.79 -3.63 -4.73
N VAL A 63 -3.50 -3.77 -5.02
CA VAL A 63 -2.90 -5.01 -5.49
C VAL A 63 -1.90 -5.46 -4.43
N VAL A 64 -2.08 -6.66 -3.87
CA VAL A 64 -1.17 -7.20 -2.85
C VAL A 64 -0.38 -8.39 -3.41
N LYS A 65 0.94 -8.34 -3.24
CA LYS A 65 1.85 -9.48 -3.41
C LYS A 65 2.29 -9.97 -2.02
N PRO A 66 1.66 -11.02 -1.48
CA PRO A 66 2.07 -11.59 -0.20
C PRO A 66 3.40 -12.33 -0.32
N ALA A 67 4.05 -12.58 0.82
CA ALA A 67 5.22 -13.44 0.85
C ALA A 67 4.89 -14.86 0.37
N ASP A 68 5.85 -15.49 -0.29
CA ASP A 68 5.66 -16.79 -0.97
C ASP A 68 5.43 -17.93 0.02
N ASP A 69 5.94 -17.80 1.25
CA ASP A 69 5.74 -18.76 2.34
C ASP A 69 4.33 -18.69 2.96
N THR A 70 3.65 -17.54 2.83
CA THR A 70 2.36 -17.28 3.48
C THR A 70 1.31 -16.64 2.57
N PRO A 71 1.09 -17.14 1.34
CA PRO A 71 0.21 -16.51 0.36
C PRO A 71 -1.26 -16.56 0.79
N VAL A 72 -1.66 -17.63 1.50
CA VAL A 72 -3.03 -17.82 1.99
C VAL A 72 -3.38 -16.76 3.02
N THR A 73 -2.63 -16.69 4.12
CA THR A 73 -2.93 -15.76 5.22
C THR A 73 -2.52 -14.32 4.92
N GLY A 74 -1.52 -14.12 4.05
CA GLY A 74 -1.04 -12.80 3.66
C GLY A 74 -1.88 -12.09 2.61
N GLY A 75 -2.63 -12.82 1.78
CA GLY A 75 -3.39 -12.22 0.69
C GLY A 75 -4.74 -12.88 0.42
N LEU A 76 -4.75 -14.19 0.14
CA LEU A 76 -5.94 -14.87 -0.37
C LEU A 76 -7.10 -14.89 0.62
N LEU A 77 -6.81 -15.11 1.92
CA LEU A 77 -7.82 -15.06 2.98
C LEU A 77 -8.42 -13.66 3.10
N LEU A 78 -7.60 -12.61 3.01
CA LEU A 78 -8.09 -11.24 3.03
C LEU A 78 -8.98 -10.96 1.81
N ALA A 79 -8.58 -11.40 0.62
CA ALA A 79 -9.40 -11.25 -0.58
C ALA A 79 -10.78 -11.91 -0.40
N LYS A 80 -10.83 -13.12 0.18
CA LYS A 80 -12.10 -13.79 0.47
C LYS A 80 -12.97 -13.02 1.46
N ILE A 81 -12.37 -12.52 2.55
CA ILE A 81 -13.08 -11.71 3.55
C ILE A 81 -13.66 -10.44 2.92
N TYR A 82 -12.90 -9.75 2.07
CA TYR A 82 -13.37 -8.52 1.40
C TYR A 82 -14.41 -8.80 0.31
N GLU A 83 -14.29 -9.92 -0.40
CA GLU A 83 -15.31 -10.41 -1.32
C GLU A 83 -16.64 -10.65 -0.59
N GLU A 84 -16.60 -11.38 0.54
CA GLU A 84 -17.78 -11.64 1.37
C GLU A 84 -18.36 -10.37 2.01
N ALA A 85 -17.52 -9.37 2.28
CA ALA A 85 -17.96 -8.05 2.73
C ALA A 85 -18.65 -7.21 1.64
N GLY A 86 -18.71 -7.70 0.39
CA GLY A 86 -19.41 -7.05 -0.71
C GLY A 86 -18.60 -5.99 -1.46
N PHE A 87 -17.27 -6.05 -1.40
CA PHE A 87 -16.44 -5.14 -2.20
C PHE A 87 -16.62 -5.38 -3.70
N PRO A 88 -16.62 -4.33 -4.54
CA PRO A 88 -16.70 -4.49 -5.98
C PRO A 88 -15.52 -5.32 -6.53
N PRO A 89 -15.75 -6.14 -7.57
CA PRO A 89 -14.69 -6.93 -8.19
C PRO A 89 -13.57 -6.03 -8.71
N GLY A 90 -12.32 -6.46 -8.51
CA GLY A 90 -11.14 -5.74 -8.96
C GLY A 90 -10.66 -4.60 -8.04
N VAL A 91 -11.37 -4.31 -6.94
CA VAL A 91 -10.92 -3.30 -5.96
C VAL A 91 -9.77 -3.82 -5.10
N LEU A 92 -9.77 -5.10 -4.75
CA LEU A 92 -8.66 -5.79 -4.10
C LEU A 92 -8.25 -6.97 -4.98
N ASN A 93 -6.98 -6.97 -5.41
CA ASN A 93 -6.40 -8.05 -6.20
C ASN A 93 -5.21 -8.64 -5.46
N VAL A 94 -5.04 -9.96 -5.54
CA VAL A 94 -3.92 -10.68 -4.94
C VAL A 94 -3.11 -11.32 -6.06
N VAL A 95 -1.80 -11.11 -6.04
CA VAL A 95 -0.88 -11.74 -6.99
C VAL A 95 0.11 -12.59 -6.22
N VAL A 96 0.06 -13.89 -6.45
CA VAL A 96 0.98 -14.86 -5.83
C VAL A 96 1.99 -15.29 -6.89
N GLY A 97 3.27 -15.24 -6.56
CA GLY A 97 4.36 -15.68 -7.44
C GLY A 97 5.70 -15.25 -6.88
N ASP A 98 6.77 -15.89 -7.35
CA ASP A 98 8.13 -15.74 -6.82
C ASP A 98 8.61 -14.28 -6.86
N VAL A 99 9.35 -13.86 -5.83
CA VAL A 99 10.04 -12.57 -5.80
C VAL A 99 10.99 -12.40 -7.00
N ALA A 100 11.65 -13.46 -7.45
CA ALA A 100 12.59 -13.42 -8.58
C ALA A 100 11.90 -12.98 -9.88
N ASP A 101 10.68 -13.47 -10.10
CA ASP A 101 9.93 -13.21 -11.33
C ASP A 101 9.11 -11.92 -11.25
N LEU A 102 8.52 -11.63 -10.08
CA LEU A 102 7.56 -10.54 -9.93
C LEU A 102 8.08 -9.28 -9.23
N GLY A 103 9.19 -9.34 -8.48
CA GLY A 103 9.57 -8.25 -7.58
C GLY A 103 9.77 -6.90 -8.28
N ASP A 104 10.65 -6.87 -9.28
CA ASP A 104 10.97 -5.65 -10.02
C ASP A 104 9.84 -5.27 -10.98
N ALA A 105 9.22 -6.26 -11.64
CA ALA A 105 8.09 -6.03 -12.54
C ALA A 105 6.89 -5.40 -11.80
N PHE A 106 6.58 -5.86 -10.59
CA PHE A 106 5.53 -5.31 -9.73
C PHE A 106 5.85 -3.87 -9.31
N THR A 107 7.10 -3.61 -8.94
CA THR A 107 7.57 -2.27 -8.51
C THR A 107 7.59 -1.28 -9.67
N LEU A 108 7.96 -1.73 -10.87
CA LEU A 108 8.04 -0.91 -12.08
C LEU A 108 6.71 -0.77 -12.81
N HIS A 109 5.65 -1.47 -12.38
CA HIS A 109 4.38 -1.46 -13.08
C HIS A 109 3.77 -0.05 -13.16
N PRO A 110 3.21 0.38 -14.32
CA PRO A 110 2.74 1.77 -14.50
C PRO A 110 1.47 2.16 -13.78
N ILE A 111 0.71 1.19 -13.31
CA ILE A 111 -0.61 1.45 -12.71
C ILE A 111 -0.51 1.86 -11.22
N PRO A 112 0.21 1.14 -10.34
CA PRO A 112 0.34 1.57 -8.95
C PRO A 112 1.13 2.88 -8.84
N LYS A 113 0.47 3.93 -8.35
CA LYS A 113 1.15 5.21 -8.07
C LYS A 113 1.89 5.20 -6.74
N PHE A 114 1.68 4.16 -5.93
CA PHE A 114 2.29 4.03 -4.63
C PHE A 114 2.57 2.58 -4.29
N ILE A 115 3.79 2.33 -3.84
CA ILE A 115 4.20 1.02 -3.34
C ILE A 115 4.40 1.11 -1.82
N PHE A 116 3.67 0.24 -1.12
CA PHE A 116 3.82 -0.02 0.30
C PHE A 116 4.58 -1.32 0.48
N PHE A 117 5.76 -1.25 1.09
CA PHE A 117 6.59 -2.42 1.35
C PHE A 117 6.82 -2.60 2.84
N THR A 118 6.74 -3.84 3.31
CA THR A 118 7.20 -4.26 4.64
C THR A 118 8.08 -5.49 4.50
N GLY A 119 9.31 -5.41 5.01
CA GLY A 119 10.29 -6.49 4.93
C GLY A 119 11.69 -5.99 5.26
N SER A 120 12.72 -6.68 4.75
CA SER A 120 14.12 -6.35 5.08
C SER A 120 14.56 -4.99 4.52
N THR A 121 15.47 -4.33 5.23
CA THR A 121 16.06 -3.05 4.81
C THR A 121 16.79 -3.16 3.46
N ARG A 122 17.44 -4.30 3.18
CA ARG A 122 18.12 -4.54 1.89
C ARG A 122 17.12 -4.48 0.73
N VAL A 123 16.01 -5.21 0.84
CA VAL A 123 14.97 -5.25 -0.19
C VAL A 123 14.24 -3.90 -0.29
N GLY A 124 13.94 -3.26 0.85
CA GLY A 124 13.31 -1.93 0.84
C GLY A 124 14.18 -0.85 0.15
N ARG A 125 15.51 -0.89 0.32
CA ARG A 125 16.42 0.00 -0.42
C ARG A 125 16.43 -0.29 -1.91
N HIS A 126 16.35 -1.57 -2.30
CA HIS A 126 16.24 -1.96 -3.70
C HIS A 126 14.95 -1.43 -4.33
N ILE A 127 13.80 -1.68 -3.70
CA ILE A 127 12.49 -1.18 -4.16
C ILE A 127 12.49 0.35 -4.27
N GLY A 128 13.09 1.06 -3.30
CA GLY A 128 13.21 2.52 -3.37
C GLY A 128 14.06 3.00 -4.55
N ARG A 129 15.16 2.31 -4.86
CA ARG A 129 16.03 2.62 -6.01
C ARG A 129 15.36 2.29 -7.35
N VAL A 130 14.68 1.15 -7.44
CA VAL A 130 13.93 0.77 -8.65
C VAL A 130 12.77 1.75 -8.86
N GLY A 131 12.03 2.06 -7.81
CA GLY A 131 10.91 2.99 -7.84
C GLY A 131 11.30 4.44 -8.17
N SER A 132 12.52 4.89 -7.88
CA SER A 132 12.95 6.25 -8.23
C SER A 132 13.04 6.50 -9.75
N HIS A 133 13.08 5.43 -10.55
CA HIS A 133 13.03 5.54 -12.02
C HIS A 133 11.61 5.85 -12.53
N ARG A 134 10.62 5.91 -11.64
CA ARG A 134 9.24 6.31 -11.94
C ARG A 134 8.96 7.74 -11.45
N PRO A 135 8.94 8.74 -12.35
CA PRO A 135 8.70 10.13 -11.96
C PRO A 135 7.29 10.39 -11.41
N ASP A 136 6.35 9.47 -11.64
CA ASP A 136 4.94 9.53 -11.26
C ASP A 136 4.57 8.69 -10.02
N ALA A 137 5.48 7.83 -9.54
CA ALA A 137 5.23 6.92 -8.42
C ALA A 137 5.85 7.41 -7.12
N GLN A 138 5.07 7.42 -6.05
CA GLN A 138 5.53 7.73 -4.70
C GLN A 138 5.80 6.41 -3.96
N ALA A 139 7.06 6.10 -3.65
CA ALA A 139 7.37 4.97 -2.77
C ALA A 139 7.33 5.42 -1.31
N SER A 140 6.55 4.77 -0.45
CA SER A 140 6.72 4.93 0.99
C SER A 140 7.42 3.72 1.59
N ARG A 141 8.40 4.02 2.42
CA ARG A 141 9.01 3.04 3.30
C ARG A 141 8.25 3.06 4.61
N VAL A 142 7.48 2.02 4.91
CA VAL A 142 7.12 1.78 6.31
C VAL A 142 8.27 1.01 6.93
N GLY A 143 9.13 1.76 7.60
CA GLY A 143 10.07 1.20 8.56
C GLY A 143 9.27 0.48 9.64
N VAL A 144 9.29 -0.86 9.61
CA VAL A 144 9.25 -1.61 10.86
C VAL A 144 10.61 -1.40 11.49
N GLY A 145 10.67 -0.51 12.48
CA GLY A 145 11.76 -0.42 13.45
C GLY A 145 11.81 -1.69 14.30
N TRP A 146 12.18 -2.79 13.66
CA TRP A 146 12.61 -4.03 14.29
C TRP A 146 13.76 -4.52 13.41
N GLU A 147 14.97 -4.03 13.68
CA GLU A 147 16.12 -4.92 13.53
C GLU A 147 15.79 -6.13 14.39
N CYS A 148 15.46 -7.25 13.74
CA CYS A 148 15.44 -8.53 14.42
C CYS A 148 16.89 -8.83 14.78
N SER A 149 17.31 -8.38 15.96
CA SER A 149 18.60 -8.73 16.58
C SER A 149 18.74 -10.24 16.85
N VAL A 150 17.69 -11.02 16.59
CA VAL A 150 17.64 -12.49 16.73
C VAL A 150 17.81 -13.21 15.39
N CYS A 151 17.69 -12.53 14.24
CA CYS A 151 17.99 -13.12 12.92
C CYS A 151 19.33 -12.59 12.37
N GLY A 152 20.36 -12.65 13.22
CA GLY A 152 21.75 -12.58 12.78
C GLY A 152 22.27 -13.98 12.48
N ALA A 153 22.15 -14.41 11.23
CA ALA A 153 22.95 -15.46 10.56
C ALA A 153 22.48 -15.55 9.11
#